data_AF-A0AAN0LWT4-F1
#
_entry.id   AF-A0AAN0LWT4-F1
#
_cell.length_a   1.000
_cell.length_b   1.000
_cell.length_c   1.000
_cell.angle_alpha   90.00
_cell.angle_beta   90.00
_cell.angle_gamma   90.00
#
_symmetry.space_group_name_H-M   'P 1'
#
loop_
_entity.id
_entity.type
_entity.pdbx_description
1 polymer ?
#
loop_
_entity_poly.entity_id
_entity_poly.type
_entity_poly.pdbx_seq_one_letter_code
_entity_poly.pdbx_strand_id
1 'polypeptide(L)'
;MIKADALGIHINIAQEITMDEGDRDFAHWLDHIEAIIRSVDVPVIVKEVGFGMSDETVRQLLDRGVRYVDVSGRGGTNFIMIENARSERKRYDYLADWGLTPVESLLMTHLITIKHRC
;
A
#
# COMPACT_ATOMS: atom_id res chain seq x y z
N MET A 1 16.70 13.72 -13.65
CA MET A 1 16.28 13.00 -12.43
C MET A 1 16.39 13.93 -11.22
N ILE A 2 15.51 13.77 -10.24
CA ILE A 2 15.28 14.71 -9.12
C ILE A 2 16.27 14.61 -7.94
N LYS A 3 17.21 13.65 -7.96
CA LYS A 3 18.15 13.37 -6.84
C LYS A 3 17.41 13.16 -5.50
N ALA A 4 16.39 12.30 -5.51
CA ALA A 4 15.60 12.03 -4.32
C ALA A 4 16.40 11.29 -3.25
N ASP A 5 16.15 11.62 -1.98
CA ASP A 5 16.77 10.95 -0.82
C ASP A 5 16.11 9.60 -0.46
N ALA A 6 14.92 9.32 -1.02
CA ALA A 6 14.19 8.07 -0.84
C ALA A 6 13.27 7.79 -2.03
N LEU A 7 12.91 6.51 -2.22
CA LEU A 7 11.95 6.06 -3.21
C LEU A 7 10.67 5.59 -2.52
N GLY A 8 9.55 6.27 -2.81
CA GLY A 8 8.22 5.81 -2.42
C GLY A 8 7.63 4.86 -3.45
N ILE A 9 7.25 3.65 -3.04
CA ILE A 9 6.49 2.70 -3.85
C ILE A 9 5.11 2.57 -3.23
N HIS A 10 4.07 2.95 -3.97
CA HIS A 10 2.70 2.75 -3.49
C HIS A 10 2.15 1.38 -3.91
N ILE A 11 1.35 0.79 -3.04
CA ILE A 11 0.50 -0.37 -3.34
C ILE A 11 -0.92 0.18 -3.37
N ASN A 12 -1.63 0.03 -4.49
CA ASN A 12 -2.96 0.63 -4.70
C ASN A 12 -3.97 -0.37 -5.26
N ILE A 13 -3.85 -1.66 -4.91
CA ILE A 13 -4.66 -2.76 -5.47
C ILE A 13 -6.16 -2.45 -5.44
N ALA A 14 -6.67 -1.94 -4.31
CA ALA A 14 -8.08 -1.60 -4.19
C ALA A 14 -8.51 -0.47 -5.15
N GLN A 15 -7.63 0.51 -5.39
CA GLN A 15 -7.87 1.55 -6.40
C GLN A 15 -7.88 0.93 -7.81
N GLU A 16 -6.85 0.14 -8.17
CA GLU A 16 -6.71 -0.51 -9.49
C GLU A 16 -7.95 -1.36 -9.84
N ILE A 17 -8.47 -2.14 -8.88
CA ILE A 17 -9.67 -2.96 -9.07
C ILE A 17 -10.89 -2.11 -9.43
N THR A 18 -10.98 -0.90 -8.86
CA THR A 18 -12.12 0.00 -9.10
C THR A 18 -11.99 0.86 -10.35
N MET A 19 -10.78 1.00 -10.90
CA MET A 19 -10.53 1.65 -12.18
C MET A 19 -11.00 0.76 -13.33
N ASP A 20 -11.65 1.34 -14.35
CA ASP A 20 -12.02 0.61 -15.56
C ASP A 20 -10.77 0.15 -16.33
N GLU A 21 -9.70 0.95 -16.28
CA GLU A 21 -8.40 0.74 -16.92
C GLU A 21 -7.33 0.09 -16.03
N GLY A 22 -7.64 -0.18 -14.75
CA GLY A 22 -6.65 -0.63 -13.78
C GLY A 22 -6.19 -2.07 -14.00
N ASP A 23 -5.09 -2.43 -13.35
CA ASP A 23 -4.52 -3.77 -13.44
C ASP A 23 -5.46 -4.84 -12.81
N ARG A 24 -5.29 -6.09 -13.23
CA ARG A 24 -6.02 -7.27 -12.73
C ARG A 24 -5.08 -8.37 -12.28
N ASP A 25 -3.77 -8.24 -12.52
CA ASP A 25 -2.77 -9.19 -12.07
C ASP A 25 -1.88 -8.58 -10.99
N PHE A 26 -1.98 -9.12 -9.78
CA PHE A 26 -1.21 -8.72 -8.62
C PHE A 26 -0.35 -9.87 -8.10
N ALA A 27 0.05 -10.83 -8.94
CA ALA A 27 0.80 -12.00 -8.48
C ALA A 27 2.25 -11.67 -8.06
N HIS A 28 2.87 -10.65 -8.68
CA HIS A 28 4.33 -10.44 -8.64
C HIS A 28 4.78 -9.14 -7.96
N TRP A 29 3.88 -8.35 -7.40
CA TRP A 29 4.23 -7.02 -6.88
C TRP A 29 5.26 -7.07 -5.73
N LEU A 30 5.23 -8.11 -4.89
CA LEU A 30 6.23 -8.32 -3.84
C LEU A 30 7.62 -8.61 -4.40
N ASP A 31 7.70 -9.46 -5.42
CA ASP A 31 8.96 -9.82 -6.08
C ASP A 31 9.56 -8.60 -6.79
N HIS A 32 8.71 -7.76 -7.39
CA HIS A 32 9.13 -6.50 -8.00
C HIS A 32 9.68 -5.50 -6.97
N ILE A 33 9.02 -5.37 -5.80
CA ILE A 33 9.54 -4.51 -4.72
C ILE A 33 10.90 -5.01 -4.24
N GLU A 34 11.07 -6.32 -4.04
CA GLU A 34 12.35 -6.89 -3.63
C GLU A 34 13.46 -6.61 -4.67
N ALA A 35 13.17 -6.79 -5.95
CA ALA A 35 14.10 -6.48 -7.03
C ALA A 35 14.50 -5.00 -7.04
N ILE A 36 13.53 -4.09 -6.82
CA ILE A 36 13.79 -2.65 -6.73
C ILE A 36 14.71 -2.35 -5.55
N ILE A 37 14.42 -2.87 -4.36
CA ILE A 37 15.25 -2.66 -3.15
C ILE A 37 16.70 -3.06 -3.40
N ARG A 38 16.94 -4.17 -4.11
CA ARG A 38 18.30 -4.63 -4.45
C ARG A 38 19.02 -3.76 -5.50
N SER A 39 18.28 -2.92 -6.22
CA SER A 39 18.81 -2.15 -7.36
C SER A 39 19.05 -0.67 -7.07
N VAL A 40 18.47 -0.12 -5.98
CA VAL A 40 18.55 1.31 -5.67
C VAL A 40 19.41 1.58 -4.44
N ASP A 41 20.19 2.65 -4.48
CA ASP A 41 21.10 3.05 -3.39
C ASP A 41 20.42 3.95 -2.33
N VAL A 42 19.12 4.21 -2.46
CA VAL A 42 18.34 5.06 -1.55
C VAL A 42 17.32 4.23 -0.78
N PRO A 43 16.92 4.64 0.44
CA PRO A 43 15.84 4.01 1.18
C PRO A 43 14.55 3.87 0.37
N VAL A 44 13.94 2.68 0.45
CA VAL A 44 12.62 2.40 -0.13
C VAL A 44 11.56 2.46 0.97
N ILE A 45 10.51 3.25 0.73
CA ILE A 45 9.33 3.37 1.58
C ILE A 45 8.16 2.76 0.82
N VAL A 46 7.56 1.71 1.38
CA VAL A 46 6.36 1.10 0.79
C VAL A 46 5.12 1.68 1.44
N LYS A 47 4.19 2.16 0.63
CA LYS A 47 3.08 3.01 1.08
C LYS A 47 1.73 2.46 0.60
N GLU A 48 0.76 2.41 1.49
CA GLU A 48 -0.65 2.25 1.09
C GLU A 48 -1.23 3.62 0.65
N VAL A 49 -2.37 3.64 -0.03
CA VAL A 49 -3.01 4.83 -0.59
C VAL A 49 -4.33 5.23 0.07
N GLY A 50 -4.85 4.49 1.06
CA GLY A 50 -6.04 4.95 1.79
C GLY A 50 -6.91 3.88 2.42
N PHE A 51 -6.48 2.63 2.41
CA PHE A 51 -7.21 1.44 2.87
C PHE A 51 -6.45 0.67 3.96
N GLY A 52 -5.28 1.15 4.37
CA GLY A 52 -4.55 0.62 5.51
C GLY A 52 -3.78 -0.65 5.20
N MET A 53 -2.61 -0.80 5.81
CA MET A 53 -1.77 -1.99 5.64
C MET A 53 -2.04 -3.00 6.77
N SER A 54 -2.32 -4.26 6.43
CA SER A 54 -2.48 -5.31 7.44
C SER A 54 -1.13 -5.75 8.01
N ASP A 55 -1.17 -6.48 9.13
CA ASP A 55 0.03 -7.07 9.70
C ASP A 55 0.65 -8.15 8.81
N GLU A 56 -0.16 -8.94 8.09
CA GLU A 56 0.36 -9.92 7.14
C GLU A 56 1.10 -9.24 5.99
N THR A 57 0.52 -8.18 5.43
CA THR A 57 1.17 -7.40 4.36
C THR A 57 2.50 -6.82 4.84
N VAL A 58 2.54 -6.24 6.04
CA VAL A 58 3.80 -5.71 6.60
C VAL A 58 4.82 -6.82 6.83
N ARG A 59 4.44 -8.00 7.34
CA ARG A 59 5.39 -9.12 7.51
C ARG A 59 5.98 -9.55 6.17
N GLN A 60 5.14 -9.72 5.15
CA GLN A 60 5.61 -10.07 3.80
C GLN A 60 6.60 -9.03 3.26
N LEU A 61 6.34 -7.74 3.48
CA LEU A 61 7.25 -6.67 3.06
C LEU A 61 8.59 -6.72 3.81
N LEU A 62 8.56 -6.91 5.14
CA LEU A 62 9.76 -7.04 5.96
C LEU A 62 10.61 -8.23 5.53
N ASP A 63 9.99 -9.37 5.24
CA ASP A 63 10.66 -10.59 4.76
C ASP A 63 11.37 -10.37 3.41
N ARG A 64 10.95 -9.35 2.63
CA ARG A 64 11.56 -8.95 1.35
C ARG A 64 12.53 -7.77 1.48
N GLY A 65 12.89 -7.38 2.70
CA GLY A 65 13.90 -6.36 2.98
C GLY A 65 13.39 -4.92 3.03
N VAL A 66 12.07 -4.71 2.98
CA VAL A 66 11.49 -3.39 3.23
C VAL A 66 11.76 -2.99 4.68
N ARG A 67 12.17 -1.74 4.91
CA ARG A 67 12.45 -1.23 6.26
C ARG A 67 11.50 -0.12 6.72
N TYR A 68 10.81 0.52 5.78
CA TYR A 68 9.95 1.66 6.03
C TYR A 68 8.61 1.43 5.35
N VAL A 69 7.54 1.53 6.15
CA VAL A 69 6.16 1.43 5.66
C VAL A 69 5.37 2.66 6.04
N ASP A 70 4.51 3.11 5.14
CA ASP A 70 3.47 4.11 5.41
C ASP A 70 2.11 3.43 5.29
N VAL A 71 1.43 3.31 6.43
CA VAL A 71 0.20 2.54 6.57
C VAL A 71 -0.98 3.12 5.82
N SER A 72 -1.06 4.45 5.66
CA SER A 72 -2.12 5.17 4.94
C SER A 72 -3.54 4.57 5.05
N GLY A 73 -4.07 4.52 6.28
CA GLY A 73 -5.38 3.93 6.54
C GLY A 73 -6.59 4.75 6.08
N ARG A 74 -7.75 4.10 6.08
CA ARG A 74 -9.07 4.67 5.79
C ARG A 74 -9.49 5.74 6.79
N GLY A 75 -10.01 6.85 6.29
CA GLY A 75 -10.59 7.94 7.09
C GLY A 75 -10.31 9.33 6.53
N GLY A 76 -9.36 9.44 5.61
CA GLY A 76 -9.11 10.62 4.79
C GLY A 76 -9.60 10.42 3.35
N THR A 77 -8.70 10.62 2.39
CA THR A 77 -8.95 10.38 0.97
C THR A 77 -9.36 8.93 0.72
N ASN A 78 -10.43 8.72 -0.05
CA ASN A 78 -10.89 7.40 -0.45
C ASN A 78 -10.79 7.24 -1.97
N PHE A 79 -9.78 6.50 -2.42
CA PHE A 79 -9.55 6.28 -3.85
C PHE A 79 -10.63 5.42 -4.50
N ILE A 80 -11.26 4.46 -3.80
CA ILE A 80 -12.39 3.69 -4.34
C ILE A 80 -13.51 4.65 -4.74
N MET A 81 -13.84 5.62 -3.89
CA MET A 81 -14.91 6.58 -4.18
C MET A 81 -14.53 7.57 -5.28
N ILE A 82 -13.25 7.97 -5.36
CA ILE A 82 -12.74 8.80 -6.45
C ILE A 82 -12.88 8.06 -7.79
N GLU A 83 -12.44 6.80 -7.86
CA GLU A 83 -12.52 6.00 -9.07
C GLU A 83 -13.96 5.63 -9.42
N ASN A 84 -14.79 5.34 -8.42
CA ASN A 84 -16.21 5.10 -8.64
C ASN A 84 -16.93 6.35 -9.20
N ALA A 85 -16.51 7.56 -8.80
CA ALA A 85 -17.00 8.80 -9.37
C ALA A 85 -16.48 9.07 -10.79
N ARG A 86 -15.29 8.57 -11.13
CA ARG A 86 -14.73 8.61 -12.49
C ARG A 86 -15.44 7.64 -13.44
N SER A 87 -15.94 6.51 -12.94
CA SER A 87 -16.65 5.51 -13.76
C SER A 87 -18.12 5.91 -13.99
N GLU A 88 -18.60 5.74 -15.22
CA GLU A 88 -20.02 5.94 -15.56
C GLU A 88 -20.94 4.92 -14.88
N ARG A 89 -20.39 3.76 -14.51
CA ARG A 89 -21.17 2.61 -14.05
C ARG A 89 -21.47 2.64 -12.55
N LYS A 90 -20.74 3.44 -11.77
CA LYS A 90 -20.91 3.64 -10.31
C LYS A 90 -21.19 2.34 -9.54
N ARG A 91 -20.26 1.39 -9.59
CA ARG A 91 -20.46 0.03 -9.10
C ARG A 91 -19.99 -0.21 -7.66
N TYR A 92 -19.16 0.66 -7.11
CA TYR A 92 -18.38 0.37 -5.91
C TYR A 92 -18.77 1.14 -4.66
N ASP A 93 -19.95 1.78 -4.63
CA ASP A 93 -20.42 2.55 -3.47
C ASP A 93 -20.46 1.71 -2.18
N TYR A 94 -20.72 0.41 -2.29
CA TYR A 94 -20.74 -0.53 -1.16
C TYR A 94 -19.35 -0.76 -0.52
N LEU A 95 -18.27 -0.32 -1.17
CA LEU A 95 -16.90 -0.38 -0.67
C LEU A 95 -16.43 0.95 -0.07
N ALA A 96 -17.32 1.92 0.15
CA ALA A 96 -16.98 3.21 0.74
C ALA A 96 -16.24 3.09 2.09
N ASP A 97 -16.52 2.03 2.86
CA ASP A 97 -15.90 1.75 4.15
C ASP A 97 -14.83 0.64 4.11
N TRP A 98 -14.34 0.29 2.93
CA TRP A 98 -13.33 -0.76 2.77
C TRP A 98 -11.97 -0.35 3.37
N GLY A 99 -11.35 -1.29 4.09
CA GLY A 99 -9.99 -1.14 4.61
C GLY A 99 -9.91 -0.76 6.09
N LEU A 100 -8.68 -0.79 6.60
CA LEU A 100 -8.31 -0.50 7.98
C LEU A 100 -8.12 1.00 8.18
N THR A 101 -8.56 1.52 9.32
CA THR A 101 -8.23 2.89 9.75
C THR A 101 -6.73 3.01 10.05
N PRO A 102 -6.15 4.23 10.05
CA PRO A 102 -4.76 4.43 10.43
C PRO A 102 -4.45 3.91 11.82
N VAL A 103 -5.40 3.99 12.76
CA VAL A 103 -5.22 3.52 14.14
C VAL A 103 -5.16 2.00 14.18
N GLU A 104 -6.08 1.29 13.52
CA GLU A 104 -6.06 -0.17 13.44
C GLU A 104 -4.77 -0.67 12.80
N SER A 105 -4.42 -0.12 11.63
CA SER A 105 -3.22 -0.50 10.89
C SER A 105 -1.94 -0.23 11.70
N LEU A 106 -1.85 0.92 12.37
CA LEU A 106 -0.69 1.25 13.21
C LEU A 106 -0.57 0.30 14.41
N LEU A 107 -1.67 0.02 15.12
CA LEU A 107 -1.66 -0.89 16.28
C LEU A 107 -1.26 -2.32 15.89
N MET A 108 -1.80 -2.83 14.78
CA MET A 108 -1.50 -4.17 14.27
C MET A 108 -0.03 -4.31 13.85
N THR A 109 0.51 -3.29 13.17
CA THR A 109 1.86 -3.34 12.57
C THR A 109 2.98 -2.96 13.54
N HIS A 110 2.67 -2.17 14.57
CA HIS A 110 3.65 -1.73 15.58
C HIS A 110 4.29 -2.92 16.33
N LEU A 111 3.51 -3.96 16.65
CA LEU A 111 4.01 -5.13 17.39
C LEU A 111 5.04 -5.96 16.60
N ILE A 112 5.09 -5.80 15.28
CA ILE A 112 5.94 -6.60 14.38
C ILE A 112 7.25 -5.88 14.12
N THR A 113 7.19 -4.57 13.92
CA THR A 113 8.37 -3.73 13.71
C THR A 113 9.28 -3.68 14.94
N ILE A 114 8.76 -3.91 16.15
CA ILE A 114 9.57 -4.06 17.37
C ILE A 114 10.38 -5.37 17.35
N LYS A 115 9.76 -6.49 16.94
CA LYS A 115 10.42 -7.81 16.95
C LYS A 115 11.53 -7.94 15.91
N HIS A 116 11.45 -7.21 14.80
CA HIS A 116 12.46 -7.20 13.73
C HIS A 116 13.66 -6.28 14.03
N ARG A 117 13.67 -5.56 15.15
CA ARG A 117 14.81 -4.72 15.60
C ARG A 117 15.70 -5.40 16.64
N CYS A 118 15.36 -6.61 17.09
CA CYS A 118 16.13 -7.40 18.07
C CYS A 118 16.93 -8.50 17.39
#